data_AF-A0A535ZQT2-F1
#
_entry.id   AF-A0A535ZQT2-F1
#
_cell.length_a   1.000
_cell.length_b   1.000
_cell.length_c   1.000
_cell.angle_alpha   90.00
_cell.angle_beta   90.00
_cell.angle_gamma   90.00
#
_symmetry.space_group_name_H-M   'P 1'
#
loop_
_entity.id
_entity.type
_entity.pdbx_description
1 polymer ?
#
loop_
_entity_poly.entity_id
_entity_poly.type
_entity_poly.pdbx_seq_one_letter_code
_entity_poly.pdbx_strand_id
1 'polypeptide(L)' 'MARMVKCVKLGRELPGLDKPPFPGELGKRIYENISKQAYDMWPAQSTLIINHYGL' A
#
# COMPACT_ATOMS: atom_id res chain seq x y z
N MET A 1 -19.31 2.60 1.65
CA MET A 1 -18.82 1.70 2.73
C MET A 1 -17.34 1.48 2.47
N ALA A 2 -16.48 1.71 3.48
CA ALA A 2 -15.05 1.49 3.31
C ALA A 2 -14.78 -0.02 3.18
N ARG A 3 -14.13 -0.41 2.09
CA ARG A 3 -13.68 -1.78 1.88
C ARG A 3 -12.69 -2.17 2.97
N MET A 4 -12.91 -3.29 3.66
CA MET A 4 -11.95 -3.82 4.63
C MET A 4 -10.98 -4.78 3.92
N VAL A 5 -9.70 -4.69 4.23
CA VAL A 5 -8.65 -5.57 3.70
C VAL A 5 -7.78 -6.06 4.85
N LYS A 6 -7.32 -7.30 4.74
CA LYS A 6 -6.32 -7.86 5.65
C LYS A 6 -4.96 -7.28 5.29
N CYS A 7 -4.54 -6.25 6.01
CA CYS A 7 -3.28 -5.57 5.72
C CYS A 7 -2.10 -6.50 6.01
N VAL A 8 -1.32 -6.84 4.97
CA VAL A 8 -0.12 -7.69 5.13
C VAL A 8 0.95 -6.99 5.97
N LYS A 9 1.05 -5.66 5.89
CA LYS A 9 2.06 -4.88 6.63
C LYS A 9 1.75 -4.77 8.13
N LEU A 10 0.48 -4.56 8.49
CA LEU A 10 0.04 -4.31 9.86
C LEU A 10 -0.59 -5.54 10.53
N GLY A 11 -0.82 -6.63 9.78
CA GLY A 11 -1.35 -7.89 10.30
C GLY A 11 -2.80 -7.85 10.79
N ARG A 12 -3.54 -6.77 10.50
CA ARG A 12 -4.91 -6.54 10.97
C ARG A 12 -5.83 -6.07 9.84
N GLU A 13 -7.13 -6.26 10.03
CA GLU A 13 -8.15 -5.76 9.11
C GLU A 13 -8.30 -4.25 9.25
N LEU A 14 -8.14 -3.55 8.14
CA LEU A 14 -8.17 -2.10 8.08
C LEU A 14 -8.88 -1.65 6.80
N PRO A 15 -9.30 -0.37 6.74
CA PRO A 15 -9.80 0.21 5.51
C PRO A 15 -8.76 0.10 4.39
N GLY A 16 -9.14 -0.57 3.30
CA GLY A 16 -8.38 -0.68 2.07
C GLY A 16 -8.34 0.62 1.28
N LEU A 17 -7.58 0.63 0.19
CA LEU A 17 -7.61 1.74 -0.75
C LEU A 17 -8.97 1.81 -1.46
N ASP A 18 -9.38 3.03 -1.82
CA ASP A 18 -10.61 3.32 -2.55
C ASP A 18 -10.50 2.92 -4.04
N LYS A 19 -9.28 2.96 -4.60
CA LYS A 19 -8.96 2.56 -5.97
C LYS A 19 -7.53 2.02 -6.07
N PRO A 20 -7.24 1.14 -7.04
CA PRO A 20 -5.87 0.70 -7.29
C PRO A 20 -5.00 1.91 -7.71
N PRO A 21 -3.79 2.06 -7.14
CA PRO A 21 -2.93 3.21 -7.42
C PRO A 21 -2.28 3.16 -8.81
N PHE A 22 -2.10 1.95 -9.35
CA PHE A 22 -1.48 1.72 -10.65
C PHE A 22 -2.30 0.69 -11.43
N PRO A 23 -2.33 0.76 -12.77
CA PRO A 23 -2.89 -0.30 -13.59
C PRO A 23 -1.99 -1.55 -13.58
N GLY A 24 -2.59 -2.73 -13.75
CA GLY A 24 -1.89 -4.02 -13.84
C GLY A 24 -1.95 -4.87 -12.57
N GLU A 25 -1.34 -6.05 -12.63
CA GLU A 25 -1.36 -7.06 -11.57
C GLU A 25 -0.76 -6.54 -10.25
N LEU A 26 0.27 -5.69 -10.32
CA LEU A 26 0.88 -5.10 -9.13
C LEU A 26 -0.08 -4.18 -8.39
N GLY A 27 -0.78 -3.29 -9.10
CA GLY A 27 -1.76 -2.38 -8.51
C GLY A 27 -2.96 -3.14 -7.92
N LYS A 28 -3.38 -4.24 -8.57
CA LYS A 28 -4.40 -5.14 -8.05
C LYS A 28 -3.95 -5.82 -6.75
N ARG A 29 -2.73 -6.35 -6.70
CA ARG A 29 -2.15 -6.95 -5.48
C ARG A 29 -2.07 -5.96 -4.32
N ILE A 30 -1.60 -4.73 -4.59
CA ILE A 30 -1.52 -3.67 -3.58
C ILE A 30 -2.93 -3.35 -3.09
N TYR A 31 -3.86 -3.14 -4.02
CA TYR A 31 -5.25 -2.90 -3.67
C TYR A 31 -5.81 -4.04 -2.79
N GLU A 32 -5.55 -5.31 -3.11
CA GLU A 32 -6.04 -6.50 -2.37
C GLU A 32 -5.43 -6.68 -0.97
N ASN A 33 -4.16 -6.33 -0.77
CA ASN A 33 -3.38 -6.75 0.41
C ASN A 33 -2.89 -5.59 1.30
N ILE A 34 -2.98 -4.35 0.83
CA ILE A 34 -2.49 -3.16 1.54
C ILE A 34 -3.67 -2.30 1.98
N SER A 35 -3.65 -1.86 3.24
CA SER A 35 -4.61 -0.89 3.76
C SER A 35 -4.21 0.53 3.43
N LYS A 36 -5.17 1.45 3.46
CA LYS A 36 -4.94 2.89 3.27
C LYS A 36 -3.86 3.42 4.21
N GLN A 37 -3.95 3.05 5.49
CA GLN A 37 -2.94 3.40 6.50
C GLN A 37 -1.52 2.93 6.12
N ALA A 38 -1.37 1.68 5.66
CA ALA A 38 -0.06 1.17 5.28
C ALA A 38 0.47 1.82 3.99
N TYR A 39 -0.42 2.16 3.07
CA TYR A 39 -0.07 2.87 1.84
C TYR A 39 0.38 4.31 2.13
N ASP A 40 -0.24 5.00 3.10
CA ASP A 40 0.18 6.36 3.51
C ASP A 40 1.59 6.38 4.12
N MET A 41 2.06 5.25 4.67
CA MET A 41 3.44 5.10 5.18
C MET A 41 4.46 4.82 4.07
N TRP A 42 4.02 4.39 2.88
CA TRP A 42 4.90 3.97 1.79
C TRP A 42 5.78 5.09 1.22
N PRO A 43 5.30 6.34 0.99
CA PRO A 43 6.13 7.40 0.41
C PRO A 43 7.41 7.68 1.20
N ALA A 44 7.32 7.77 2.53
CA ALA A 44 8.47 7.99 3.39
C ALA A 44 9.51 6.86 3.28
N GLN A 45 9.02 5.62 3.16
CA GLN A 45 9.89 4.46 2.97
C GLN A 45 10.53 4.46 1.58
N SER A 46 9.75 4.76 0.53
CA SER A 46 10.24 4.89 -0.84
C SER A 46 11.35 5.92 -0.95
N THR A 47 11.22 7.08 -0.30
CA THR A 47 12.26 8.11 -0.27
C THR A 47 13.55 7.59 0.38
N LEU A 48 13.44 6.84 1.48
CA LEU A 48 14.59 6.22 2.12
C LEU A 48 15.29 5.22 1.20
N ILE A 49 14.54 4.37 0.49
CA ILE A 49 15.10 3.41 -0.48
C ILE A 49 15.81 4.18 -1.61
N ILE A 50 15.14 5.14 -2.24
CA ILE A 50 15.70 5.91 -3.36
C ILE A 50 17.02 6.57 -2.94
N ASN A 51 17.02 7.25 -1.79
CA ASN A 51 18.22 7.89 -1.26
C ASN A 51 19.32 6.89 -0.91
N HIS A 52 18.97 5.71 -0.38
CA HIS A 52 19.95 4.68 0.00
C HIS A 52 20.64 4.04 -1.22
N TYR A 53 19.91 3.82 -2.30
CA TYR A 53 20.43 3.21 -3.52
C TYR A 53 20.91 4.22 -4.57
N GLY A 54 20.71 5.52 -4.35
CA GLY A 54 21.13 6.58 -5.27
C GLY A 54 20.40 6.53 -6.62
N LEU A 55 19.11 6.19 -6.60
CA LEU A 55 18.25 6.10 -7.79
C LEU A 55 17.74 7.46 -8.29
#